data_AF-A0A329U5Y3-F1
#
_entry.id   AF-A0A329U5Y3-F1
#
_cell.length_a   1.000
_cell.length_b   1.000
_cell.length_c   1.000
_cell.angle_alpha   90.00
_cell.angle_beta   90.00
_cell.angle_gamma   90.00
#
_symmetry.space_group_name_H-M   'P 1'
#
loop_
_entity.id
_entity.type
_entity.pdbx_description
1 polymer ?
#
loop_
_entity_poly.entity_id
_entity_poly.type
_entity_poly.pdbx_seq_one_letter_code
_entity_poly.pdbx_strand_id
1 'polypeptide(L)'
;MMKLFKKLLAVAMVAVLALTVLTGCDTGTTDPDAVYPDDETESVVYALNNGAAAANQPQLTYSVKYSKITKELLDNYLDNYGNISKYNEEYKRITDELDKNVKIIVDVIPSTNPAKKSGFKYTELYKVTNYHLAEKVGVAFKDSSSGTRYLLICTFDVEE
;
A
#
# COMPACT_ATOMS: atom_id res chain seq x y z
N MET A 1 -27.81 39.64 -49.63
CA MET A 1 -29.08 40.23 -49.13
C MET A 1 -30.25 39.38 -49.64
N MET A 2 -30.75 38.44 -48.83
CA MET A 2 -32.06 37.75 -48.95
C MET A 2 -32.34 37.19 -47.53
N LYS A 3 -33.03 37.88 -46.63
CA LYS A 3 -34.50 38.00 -46.46
C LYS A 3 -35.25 36.66 -46.34
N LEU A 4 -35.66 36.40 -45.09
CA LEU A 4 -36.93 35.83 -44.63
C LEU A 4 -37.33 34.45 -45.16
N PHE A 5 -37.68 33.51 -44.27
CA PHE A 5 -39.05 33.32 -43.79
C PHE A 5 -39.12 32.11 -42.84
N LYS A 6 -39.86 32.31 -41.75
CA LYS A 6 -40.22 31.35 -40.71
C LYS A 6 -40.94 30.13 -41.29
N LYS A 7 -40.55 28.92 -40.86
CA LYS A 7 -41.48 27.79 -40.68
C LYS A 7 -41.08 27.01 -39.43
N LEU A 8 -41.78 27.33 -38.33
CA LEU A 8 -41.99 26.38 -37.24
C LEU A 8 -42.77 25.21 -37.84
N LEU A 9 -42.23 24.01 -37.81
CA LEU A 9 -43.04 22.80 -37.86
C LEU A 9 -42.41 21.79 -36.91
N ALA A 10 -43.07 21.62 -35.77
CA ALA A 10 -42.80 20.57 -34.81
C ALA A 10 -42.93 19.22 -35.53
N VAL A 11 -41.85 18.43 -35.52
CA VAL A 11 -41.88 17.05 -36.00
C VAL A 11 -41.14 16.19 -34.99
N ALA A 12 -41.94 15.32 -34.38
CA ALA A 12 -41.63 14.02 -33.82
C ALA A 12 -40.55 13.93 -32.73
N MET A 13 -41.04 13.77 -31.50
CA MET A 13 -40.43 12.86 -30.53
C MET A 13 -40.14 11.52 -31.21
N VAL A 14 -38.86 11.20 -31.38
CA VAL A 14 -38.38 9.83 -31.51
C VAL A 14 -37.35 9.63 -30.42
N ALA A 15 -37.72 8.75 -29.49
CA ALA A 15 -36.85 8.25 -28.46
C ALA A 15 -35.62 7.60 -29.10
N VAL A 16 -34.45 8.16 -28.80
CA VAL A 16 -33.28 7.33 -28.54
C VAL A 16 -32.83 7.76 -27.17
N LEU A 17 -33.22 6.96 -26.17
CA LEU A 17 -32.47 6.84 -24.93
C LEU A 17 -31.06 6.48 -25.38
N ALA A 18 -30.21 7.48 -25.57
CA ALA A 18 -28.78 7.25 -25.52
C ALA A 18 -28.58 6.68 -24.13
N LEU A 19 -28.46 5.36 -24.06
CA LEU A 19 -27.75 4.69 -23.00
C LEU A 19 -26.34 5.25 -23.07
N THR A 20 -26.15 6.47 -22.56
CA THR A 20 -24.93 6.81 -21.86
C THR A 20 -24.82 5.67 -20.90
N VAL A 21 -23.87 4.78 -21.19
CA VAL A 21 -23.43 3.80 -20.24
C VAL A 21 -23.16 4.63 -19.01
N LEU A 22 -24.07 4.48 -18.07
CA LEU A 22 -23.86 4.79 -16.69
C LEU A 22 -22.67 3.89 -16.35
N THR A 23 -21.45 4.34 -16.66
CA THR A 23 -20.31 4.08 -15.81
C THR A 23 -20.70 4.78 -14.52
N GLY A 24 -21.58 4.09 -13.79
CA GLY A 24 -22.03 4.46 -12.48
C GLY A 24 -20.77 4.73 -11.69
N CYS A 25 -20.80 5.87 -11.03
CA CYS A 25 -19.96 6.23 -9.91
C CYS A 25 -19.10 5.07 -9.42
N ASP A 26 -17.81 5.15 -9.68
CA ASP A 26 -16.92 5.10 -8.53
C ASP A 26 -16.41 6.52 -8.30
N THR A 27 -17.32 7.38 -7.84
CA THR A 27 -16.96 8.40 -6.85
C THR A 27 -16.83 7.73 -5.47
N GLY A 28 -16.33 6.50 -5.43
CA GLY A 28 -15.84 5.88 -4.23
C GLY A 28 -14.74 6.78 -3.73
N THR A 29 -14.93 7.31 -2.52
CA THR A 29 -13.82 7.82 -1.75
C THR A 29 -12.77 6.73 -1.74
N THR A 30 -11.66 6.91 -2.47
CA THR A 30 -10.50 6.03 -2.35
C THR A 30 -10.24 5.90 -0.87
N ASP A 31 -10.24 4.66 -0.36
CA ASP A 31 -9.95 4.39 1.04
C ASP A 31 -8.67 5.17 1.38
N PRO A 32 -8.71 6.15 2.31
CA PRO A 32 -7.52 6.92 2.65
C PRO A 32 -6.40 6.02 3.16
N ASP A 33 -6.73 4.80 3.61
CA ASP A 33 -5.75 3.79 3.99
C ASP A 33 -5.05 3.11 2.81
N ALA A 34 -5.57 3.23 1.58
CA ALA A 34 -4.99 2.64 0.38
C ALA A 34 -4.19 3.63 -0.48
N VAL A 35 -4.13 4.91 -0.09
CA VAL A 35 -3.45 5.95 -0.87
C VAL A 35 -1.94 5.87 -0.67
N TYR A 36 -1.22 5.52 -1.73
CA TYR A 36 0.24 5.49 -1.70
C TYR A 36 0.84 6.89 -1.45
N PRO A 37 1.87 7.00 -0.60
CA PRO A 37 2.66 8.22 -0.50
C PRO A 37 3.48 8.47 -1.78
N ASP A 38 3.90 9.72 -1.99
CA ASP A 38 4.80 10.11 -3.09
C ASP A 38 6.26 9.69 -2.77
N ASP A 39 6.49 8.38 -2.71
CA ASP A 39 7.80 7.76 -2.52
C ASP A 39 7.89 6.40 -3.26
N GLU A 40 8.88 5.56 -2.92
CA GLU A 40 9.11 4.28 -3.59
C GLU A 40 8.12 3.16 -3.18
N THR A 41 7.16 3.42 -2.29
CA THR A 41 6.25 2.42 -1.70
C THR A 41 5.44 1.65 -2.74
N GLU A 42 4.88 2.33 -3.74
CA GLU A 42 4.11 1.66 -4.81
C GLU A 42 4.98 0.65 -5.56
N SER A 43 6.23 1.02 -5.86
CA SER A 43 7.17 0.13 -6.54
C SER A 43 7.54 -1.09 -5.70
N VAL A 44 7.66 -0.92 -4.38
CA VAL A 44 7.92 -2.02 -3.43
C VAL A 44 6.76 -3.02 -3.44
N VAL A 45 5.53 -2.52 -3.25
CA VAL A 45 4.33 -3.35 -3.16
C VAL A 45 4.06 -4.04 -4.50
N TYR A 46 4.24 -3.33 -5.61
CA TYR A 46 4.13 -3.89 -6.95
C TYR A 46 5.11 -5.05 -7.17
N ALA A 47 6.39 -4.87 -6.82
CA ALA A 47 7.39 -5.94 -6.97
C ALA A 47 7.09 -7.15 -6.09
N LEU A 48 6.66 -6.92 -4.85
CA LEU A 48 6.24 -7.98 -3.92
C LEU A 48 5.07 -8.79 -4.49
N ASN A 49 3.99 -8.11 -4.86
CA ASN A 49 2.75 -8.75 -5.30
C ASN A 49 2.90 -9.46 -6.65
N ASN A 50 3.69 -8.94 -7.59
CA ASN A 50 3.99 -9.68 -8.82
C ASN A 50 4.74 -10.98 -8.56
N GLY A 51 5.68 -10.96 -7.62
CA GLY A 51 6.36 -12.17 -7.18
C GLY A 51 5.39 -13.17 -6.57
N ALA A 52 4.54 -12.71 -5.66
CA ALA A 52 3.54 -13.54 -5.00
C ALA A 52 2.57 -14.17 -6.01
N ALA A 53 2.04 -13.36 -6.94
CA ALA A 53 1.15 -13.81 -8.00
C ALA A 53 1.80 -14.87 -8.91
N ALA A 54 3.05 -14.66 -9.33
CA ALA A 54 3.80 -15.63 -10.13
C ALA A 54 4.03 -16.97 -9.40
N ALA A 55 4.00 -16.96 -8.07
CA ALA A 55 4.13 -18.14 -7.21
C ALA A 55 2.80 -18.70 -6.70
N ASN A 56 1.66 -18.21 -7.20
CA ASN A 56 0.31 -18.57 -6.73
C ASN A 56 0.12 -18.35 -5.22
N GLN A 57 0.73 -17.30 -4.68
CA GLN A 57 0.53 -16.81 -3.30
C GLN A 57 -0.48 -15.65 -3.29
N PRO A 58 -1.14 -15.39 -2.15
CA PRO A 58 -2.02 -14.23 -2.03
C PRO A 58 -1.24 -12.93 -2.24
N GLN A 59 -1.89 -11.94 -2.84
CA GLN A 59 -1.37 -10.59 -2.96
C GLN A 59 -1.85 -9.77 -1.77
N LEU A 60 -0.98 -8.90 -1.27
CA LEU A 60 -1.28 -8.07 -0.12
C LEU A 60 -1.80 -6.69 -0.54
N THR A 61 -2.72 -6.15 0.24
CA THR A 61 -3.22 -4.79 0.04
C THR A 61 -2.40 -3.81 0.88
N TYR A 62 -1.94 -2.71 0.26
CA TYR A 62 -1.25 -1.64 0.97
C TYR A 62 -2.13 -1.01 2.06
N SER A 63 -1.52 -0.58 3.16
CA SER A 63 -2.18 0.16 4.25
C SER A 63 -1.31 1.31 4.76
N VAL A 64 -1.82 2.54 4.72
CA VAL A 64 -1.21 3.74 5.28
C VAL A 64 -1.11 3.64 6.80
N LYS A 65 -2.17 3.17 7.46
CA LYS A 65 -2.27 2.91 8.90
C LYS A 65 -1.16 1.97 9.33
N TYR A 66 -1.02 0.82 8.68
CA TYR A 66 0.03 -0.12 9.05
C TYR A 66 1.42 0.33 8.63
N SER A 67 1.55 1.15 7.58
CA SER A 67 2.83 1.79 7.23
C SER A 67 3.30 2.78 8.30
N LYS A 68 2.39 3.43 9.04
CA LYS A 68 2.77 4.26 10.21
C LYS A 68 3.34 3.41 11.33
N ILE A 69 2.71 2.27 11.64
CA ILE A 69 3.24 1.31 12.62
C ILE A 69 4.61 0.78 12.17
N THR A 70 4.74 0.38 10.90
CA THR A 70 6.03 0.00 10.29
C THR A 70 7.06 1.12 10.43
N LYS A 71 6.69 2.38 10.26
CA LYS A 71 7.60 3.50 10.42
C LYS A 71 8.10 3.63 11.87
N GLU A 72 7.21 3.51 12.85
CA GLU A 72 7.62 3.53 14.27
C GLU A 72 8.54 2.37 14.64
N LEU A 73 8.27 1.17 14.11
CA LEU A 73 9.15 0.01 14.30
C LEU A 73 10.55 0.23 13.69
N LEU A 74 10.61 0.78 12.47
CA LEU A 74 11.87 1.13 11.83
C LEU A 74 12.63 2.20 12.62
N ASP A 75 11.92 3.20 13.12
CA ASP A 75 12.51 4.27 13.93
C ASP A 75 13.07 3.71 15.23
N ASN A 76 12.31 2.86 15.93
CA ASN A 76 12.76 2.16 17.13
C ASN A 76 14.01 1.31 16.87
N TYR A 77 14.03 0.52 15.80
CA TYR A 77 15.20 -0.30 15.45
C TYR A 77 16.46 0.55 15.28
N LEU A 78 16.35 1.67 14.55
CA LEU A 78 17.50 2.51 14.24
C LEU A 78 17.95 3.35 15.44
N ASP A 79 17.01 3.87 16.24
CA ASP A 79 17.32 4.75 17.36
C ASP A 79 17.80 3.96 18.59
N ASN A 80 17.38 2.69 18.73
CA ASN A 80 17.71 1.82 19.87
C ASN A 80 18.57 0.60 19.51
N TYR A 81 19.24 0.57 18.34
CA TYR A 81 20.05 -0.56 17.87
C TYR A 81 21.07 -1.09 18.90
N GLY A 82 21.58 -0.22 19.78
CA GLY A 82 22.51 -0.56 20.87
C GLY A 82 21.90 -0.72 22.26
N ASN A 83 20.60 -0.51 22.43
CA ASN A 83 19.89 -0.56 23.71
C ASN A 83 18.68 -1.51 23.63
N ILE A 84 18.95 -2.80 23.83
CA ILE A 84 17.93 -3.85 23.68
C ILE A 84 16.75 -3.70 24.64
N SER A 85 16.98 -3.19 25.86
CA SER A 85 15.90 -2.96 26.82
C SER A 85 14.94 -1.90 26.32
N LYS A 86 15.48 -0.79 25.79
CA LYS A 86 14.66 0.29 25.24
C LYS A 86 13.96 -0.13 23.95
N TYR A 87 14.67 -0.84 23.09
CA TYR A 87 14.09 -1.43 21.87
C TYR A 87 12.86 -2.29 22.20
N ASN A 88 12.96 -3.21 23.17
CA ASN A 88 11.85 -4.09 23.54
C ASN A 88 10.69 -3.34 24.19
N GLU A 89 10.97 -2.33 25.01
CA GLU A 89 9.95 -1.47 25.61
C GLU A 89 9.14 -0.75 24.53
N GLU A 90 9.82 -0.08 23.60
CA GLU A 90 9.17 0.65 22.52
C GLU A 90 8.50 -0.28 21.51
N TYR A 91 9.12 -1.42 21.18
CA TYR A 91 8.50 -2.43 20.31
C TYR A 91 7.16 -2.86 20.87
N LYS A 92 7.12 -3.20 22.18
CA LYS A 92 5.87 -3.56 22.85
C LYS A 92 4.86 -2.42 22.78
N ARG A 93 5.27 -1.19 23.12
CA ARG A 93 4.41 0.01 23.07
C ARG A 93 3.77 0.18 21.68
N ILE A 94 4.57 0.09 20.63
CA ILE A 94 4.13 0.24 19.24
C ILE A 94 3.18 -0.90 18.84
N THR A 95 3.51 -2.15 19.16
CA THR A 95 2.65 -3.28 18.81
C THR A 95 1.36 -3.34 19.64
N ASP A 96 1.32 -2.73 20.83
CA ASP A 96 0.11 -2.58 21.62
C ASP A 96 -0.90 -1.58 20.98
N GLU A 97 -0.47 -0.76 20.01
CA GLU A 97 -1.36 0.12 19.22
C GLU A 97 -2.10 -0.60 18.10
N LEU A 98 -1.69 -1.83 17.77
CA LEU A 98 -2.42 -2.67 16.82
C LEU A 98 -3.77 -3.07 17.41
N ASP A 99 -4.78 -3.18 16.54
CA ASP A 99 -6.06 -3.76 16.96
C ASP A 99 -5.84 -5.21 17.42
N LYS A 100 -6.66 -5.68 18.36
CA LYS A 100 -6.47 -7.00 19.00
C LYS A 100 -6.48 -8.18 18.03
N ASN A 101 -7.10 -7.99 16.87
CA ASN A 101 -7.23 -8.95 15.79
C ASN A 101 -6.13 -8.82 14.71
N VAL A 102 -5.15 -7.93 14.92
CA VAL A 102 -4.08 -7.67 13.96
C VAL A 102 -2.77 -8.25 14.47
N LYS A 103 -2.08 -9.03 13.63
CA LYS A 103 -0.78 -9.64 13.94
C LYS A 103 0.23 -9.31 12.87
N ILE A 104 1.45 -8.95 13.28
CA ILE A 104 2.60 -8.86 12.37
C ILE A 104 3.07 -10.29 12.06
N ILE A 105 3.10 -10.65 10.79
CA ILE A 105 3.52 -11.97 10.31
C ILE A 105 4.99 -11.96 9.91
N VAL A 106 5.41 -10.91 9.20
CA VAL A 106 6.77 -10.74 8.69
C VAL A 106 7.21 -9.31 8.94
N ASP A 107 8.46 -9.13 9.36
CA ASP A 107 9.15 -7.84 9.47
C ASP A 107 10.56 -8.01 8.88
N VAL A 108 10.91 -7.21 7.88
CA VAL A 108 12.23 -7.28 7.22
C VAL A 108 12.80 -5.89 6.98
N ILE A 109 14.02 -5.65 7.51
CA ILE A 109 14.77 -4.39 7.40
C ILE A 109 15.92 -4.51 6.36
N PRO A 110 15.73 -4.05 5.12
CA PRO A 110 16.85 -3.83 4.18
C PRO A 110 17.54 -2.45 4.36
N SER A 111 18.87 -2.47 4.39
CA SER A 111 19.75 -1.32 4.67
C SER A 111 20.17 -0.46 3.46
N THR A 112 19.79 -0.79 2.23
CA THR A 112 20.13 0.01 1.05
C THR A 112 19.06 -0.20 0.00
N ASN A 113 18.81 0.85 -0.81
CA ASN A 113 17.74 0.92 -1.80
C ASN A 113 17.45 -0.49 -2.37
N PRO A 114 16.27 -1.01 -2.10
CA PRO A 114 15.93 -2.41 -2.37
C PRO A 114 15.73 -2.74 -3.86
N ALA A 115 15.64 -1.73 -4.74
CA ALA A 115 15.80 -1.92 -6.19
C ALA A 115 17.29 -1.99 -6.62
N LYS A 116 18.25 -1.62 -5.75
CA LYS A 116 19.68 -1.54 -6.03
C LYS A 116 20.56 -2.47 -5.17
N LYS A 117 20.02 -3.18 -4.19
CA LYS A 117 20.79 -4.16 -3.40
C LYS A 117 20.89 -5.47 -4.17
N SER A 118 22.11 -5.90 -4.48
CA SER A 118 22.38 -7.09 -5.31
C SER A 118 21.88 -8.43 -4.75
N GLY A 119 21.37 -8.48 -3.50
CA GLY A 119 20.98 -9.73 -2.85
C GLY A 119 19.54 -9.81 -2.31
N PHE A 120 18.87 -8.70 -1.98
CA PHE A 120 17.49 -8.77 -1.46
C PHE A 120 16.50 -8.60 -2.60
N LYS A 121 15.52 -9.51 -2.69
CA LYS A 121 14.50 -9.50 -3.73
C LYS A 121 13.13 -9.48 -3.08
N TYR A 122 12.36 -8.43 -3.35
CA TYR A 122 10.96 -8.34 -2.91
C TYR A 122 10.13 -9.53 -3.37
N THR A 123 10.41 -9.98 -4.59
CA THR A 123 9.83 -11.18 -5.21
C THR A 123 10.26 -12.47 -4.51
N GLU A 124 10.84 -12.45 -3.33
CA GLU A 124 11.13 -13.65 -2.54
C GLU A 124 10.53 -13.58 -1.14
N LEU A 125 9.97 -12.43 -0.73
CA LEU A 125 9.36 -12.27 0.59
C LEU A 125 8.14 -13.19 0.76
N TYR A 126 7.38 -13.46 -0.30
CA TYR A 126 6.24 -14.40 -0.26
C TYR A 126 6.64 -15.85 0.06
N LYS A 127 7.94 -16.18 0.01
CA LYS A 127 8.46 -17.51 0.37
C LYS A 127 8.64 -17.66 1.88
N VAL A 128 8.53 -16.57 2.65
CA VAL A 128 8.62 -16.61 4.11
C VAL A 128 7.45 -17.41 4.68
N THR A 129 7.73 -18.24 5.68
CA THR A 129 6.71 -19.02 6.39
C THR A 129 5.56 -18.11 6.84
N ASN A 130 4.32 -18.61 6.71
CA ASN A 130 3.08 -17.94 7.10
C ASN A 130 2.72 -16.67 6.31
N TYR A 131 3.45 -16.31 5.25
CA TYR A 131 3.08 -15.17 4.39
C TYR A 131 1.62 -15.24 3.89
N HIS A 132 1.14 -16.45 3.61
CA HIS A 132 -0.23 -16.70 3.15
C HIS A 132 -1.33 -16.32 4.16
N LEU A 133 -0.98 -16.03 5.42
CA LEU A 133 -1.91 -15.53 6.44
C LEU A 133 -2.02 -14.00 6.41
N ALA A 134 -1.11 -13.30 5.74
CA ALA A 134 -1.16 -11.85 5.68
C ALA A 134 -2.17 -11.37 4.62
N GLU A 135 -2.80 -10.24 4.91
CA GLU A 135 -3.73 -9.55 4.03
C GLU A 135 -3.25 -8.15 3.68
N LYS A 136 -2.51 -7.52 4.60
CA LYS A 136 -2.07 -6.13 4.49
C LYS A 136 -0.56 -6.02 4.51
N VAL A 137 -0.04 -4.98 3.86
CA VAL A 137 1.40 -4.66 3.86
C VAL A 137 1.60 -3.20 4.28
N GLY A 138 2.51 -3.02 5.24
CA GLY A 138 3.06 -1.72 5.64
C GLY A 138 4.49 -1.58 5.13
N VAL A 139 4.83 -0.40 4.65
CA VAL A 139 6.14 -0.09 4.08
C VAL A 139 6.62 1.23 4.65
N ALA A 140 7.87 1.28 5.11
CA ALA A 140 8.46 2.50 5.65
C ALA A 140 9.90 2.69 5.20
N PHE A 141 10.30 3.96 5.03
CA PHE A 141 11.67 4.34 4.73
C PHE A 141 12.23 5.25 5.84
N LYS A 142 13.56 5.21 6.04
CA LYS A 142 14.30 6.17 6.88
C LYS A 142 15.68 6.39 6.29
N ASP A 143 16.03 7.64 6.05
CA ASP A 143 17.37 8.02 5.65
C ASP A 143 18.20 8.33 6.90
N SER A 144 19.39 7.74 7.02
CA SER A 144 20.33 8.10 8.08
C SER A 144 21.12 9.36 7.72
N SER A 145 21.73 9.97 8.74
CA SER A 145 22.68 11.07 8.56
C SER A 145 23.89 10.70 7.69
N SER A 146 24.22 9.41 7.57
CA SER A 146 25.29 8.90 6.72
C SER A 146 24.88 8.69 5.26
N GLY A 147 23.64 9.03 4.89
CA GLY A 147 23.10 8.86 3.53
C GLY A 147 22.62 7.43 3.23
N THR A 148 22.47 6.58 4.24
CA THR A 148 21.94 5.23 4.09
C THR A 148 20.42 5.26 4.15
N ARG A 149 19.74 4.81 3.08
CA ARG A 149 18.28 4.61 3.08
C ARG A 149 17.95 3.22 3.58
N TYR A 150 17.29 3.16 4.74
CA TYR A 150 16.69 1.96 5.29
C TYR A 150 15.25 1.85 4.80
N LEU A 151 14.83 0.62 4.53
CA LEU A 151 13.44 0.25 4.30
C LEU A 151 13.05 -0.77 5.38
N LEU A 152 11.78 -0.74 5.79
CA LEU A 152 11.14 -1.82 6.53
C LEU A 152 9.85 -2.23 5.84
N ILE A 153 9.64 -3.53 5.67
CA ILE A 153 8.37 -4.11 5.21
C ILE A 153 7.79 -4.94 6.35
N CYS A 154 6.57 -4.64 6.77
CA CYS A 154 5.78 -5.48 7.64
C CYS A 154 4.57 -6.04 6.89
N THR A 155 4.22 -7.30 7.12
CA THR A 155 2.96 -7.88 6.63
C THR A 155 2.05 -8.21 7.80
N PHE A 156 0.75 -7.99 7.64
CA PHE A 156 -0.23 -8.05 8.72
C PHE A 156 -1.36 -9.00 8.36
N ASP A 157 -1.68 -9.89 9.29
CA ASP A 157 -2.90 -10.70 9.34
C ASP A 157 -3.96 -9.90 10.09
N VAL A 158 -5.16 -9.75 9.52
CA VAL A 158 -6.24 -8.92 10.04
C VAL A 158 -7.48 -9.79 10.18
N GLU A 159 -7.55 -10.55 11.28
CA GLU A 159 -8.66 -11.49 11.51
C GLU A 159 -9.98 -10.71 11.68
N GLU A 160 -10.97 -10.90 10.81
CA GLU A 160 -12.31 -10.28 10.97
C GLU A 160 -13.11 -10.84 12.16
#